data_AF-A0A370GNX2-F1
#
_entry.id   AF-A0A370GNX2-F1
#
_cell.length_a   1.000
_cell.length_b   1.000
_cell.length_c   1.000
_cell.angle_alpha   90.00
_cell.angle_beta   90.00
_cell.angle_gamma   90.00
#
_symmetry.space_group_name_H-M   'P 1'
#
loop_
_entity.id
_entity.type
_entity.pdbx_description
1 polymer ?
#
loop_
_entity_poly.entity_id
_entity_poly.type
_entity_poly.pdbx_seq_one_letter_code
_entity_poly.pdbx_strand_id
1 'polypeptide(L)'
;MSTRRIRAAATLVATVTLGALAAAVAPTASAAPAANGGDPVFLVHGYNDSGDSDCASLWGNAIDYFGSKGIDKSSIHTVGYYAGDSNCEVDLGDADTNTRIKDVAAAFAHQIHNTNTSTGRSVDIVAHSMGGLVTRVALLGSAKGWEGFPAAKLQVGDVVTLSTPHQGIVDKSKYQSEQWDSMVPGSKFLEVLQAPENRLDQGWAQGVDWSVVGSDEDETANGDSGIDKDRPAQHKYRYLSDDKHDLSHTNMRKLAPGDGDYNLRYWNASEGKPHDTTNGWAPLETAFNALDRGGNA
;
A
#
# COMPACT_ATOMS: atom_id res chain seq x y z
N MET A 1 -54.37 25.91 89.12
CA MET A 1 -54.30 27.37 88.94
C MET A 1 -52.84 27.82 89.07
N SER A 2 -52.40 28.67 88.14
CA SER A 2 -51.12 29.42 88.07
C SER A 2 -49.76 28.71 87.93
N THR A 3 -49.36 28.61 86.65
CA THR A 3 -48.11 29.12 86.02
C THR A 3 -46.75 29.02 86.74
N ARG A 4 -45.77 28.45 86.01
CA ARG A 4 -44.51 29.13 85.67
C ARG A 4 -43.81 28.48 84.47
N ARG A 5 -43.35 29.32 83.54
CA ARG A 5 -42.57 29.01 82.34
C ARG A 5 -41.08 28.98 82.69
N ILE A 6 -40.30 28.06 82.10
CA ILE A 6 -38.84 28.09 82.08
C ILE A 6 -38.36 28.04 80.63
N ARG A 7 -37.38 28.90 80.31
CA ARG A 7 -36.66 28.99 79.03
C ARG A 7 -35.49 28.00 79.03
N ALA A 8 -35.20 27.35 77.90
CA ALA A 8 -33.93 26.72 77.56
C ALA A 8 -33.73 26.89 76.03
N ALA A 9 -32.80 27.74 75.58
CA ALA A 9 -31.38 27.45 75.28
C ALA A 9 -31.22 26.63 73.99
N ALA A 10 -30.78 27.33 72.92
CA ALA A 10 -30.53 26.80 71.59
C ALA A 10 -29.09 26.26 71.50
N THR A 11 -28.96 25.06 70.94
CA THR A 11 -27.67 24.40 70.66
C THR A 11 -27.38 24.49 69.16
N LEU A 12 -26.26 25.12 68.79
CA LEU A 12 -25.72 25.12 67.43
C LEU A 12 -25.06 23.77 67.12
N VAL A 13 -25.44 23.11 66.03
CA VAL A 13 -24.75 21.94 65.48
C VAL A 13 -23.91 22.41 64.29
N ALA A 14 -22.59 22.26 64.38
CA ALA A 14 -21.66 22.48 63.27
C ALA A 14 -21.51 21.19 62.47
N THR A 15 -21.91 21.21 61.20
CA THR A 15 -21.71 20.13 60.23
C THR A 15 -20.32 20.23 59.61
N VAL A 16 -19.49 19.21 59.83
CA VAL A 16 -18.20 19.03 59.13
C VAL A 16 -18.47 18.26 57.84
N THR A 17 -18.29 18.90 56.69
CA THR A 17 -18.32 18.26 55.37
C THR A 17 -16.92 17.74 55.00
N LEU A 18 -16.75 16.42 54.93
CA LEU A 18 -15.58 15.81 54.28
C LEU A 18 -15.74 15.97 52.75
N GLY A 19 -14.87 16.77 52.14
CA GLY A 19 -14.74 16.87 50.69
C GLY A 19 -13.93 15.70 50.14
N ALA A 20 -14.57 14.81 49.38
CA ALA A 20 -13.88 13.81 48.57
C ALA A 20 -13.30 14.49 47.32
N LEU A 21 -11.97 14.55 47.22
CA LEU A 21 -11.28 14.92 45.99
C LEU A 21 -11.39 13.76 44.99
N ALA A 22 -12.38 13.82 44.12
CA ALA A 22 -12.43 12.97 42.93
C ALA A 22 -11.37 13.49 41.94
N ALA A 23 -10.30 12.74 41.75
CA ALA A 23 -9.36 12.99 40.66
C ALA A 23 -10.12 12.76 39.33
N ALA A 24 -10.30 13.84 38.57
CA ALA A 24 -10.86 13.77 37.23
C ALA A 24 -9.85 13.02 36.34
N VAL A 25 -10.12 11.75 36.05
CA VAL A 25 -9.41 11.00 35.03
C VAL A 25 -9.87 11.58 33.70
N ALA A 26 -9.04 12.41 33.07
CA ALA A 26 -9.32 12.88 31.72
C ALA A 26 -9.42 11.64 30.81
N PRO A 27 -10.47 11.50 29.98
CA PRO A 27 -10.51 10.42 29.01
C PRO A 27 -9.30 10.60 28.08
N THR A 28 -8.41 9.60 28.05
CA THR A 28 -7.41 9.50 26.99
C THR A 28 -8.18 9.46 25.68
N ALA A 29 -8.00 10.50 24.85
CA ALA A 29 -8.54 10.51 23.51
C ALA A 29 -8.04 9.24 22.81
N SER A 30 -8.95 8.33 22.49
CA SER A 30 -8.63 7.19 21.63
C SER A 30 -8.12 7.77 20.32
N ALA A 31 -6.94 7.34 19.87
CA ALA A 31 -6.48 7.67 18.54
C ALA A 31 -7.60 7.30 17.54
N ALA A 32 -7.83 8.14 16.54
CA ALA A 32 -8.74 7.79 15.46
C ALA A 32 -8.25 6.47 14.84
N PRO A 33 -9.14 5.57 14.39
CA PRO A 33 -8.73 4.40 13.64
C PRO A 33 -7.87 4.83 12.46
N ALA A 34 -6.78 4.11 12.19
CA ALA A 34 -5.99 4.36 10.99
C ALA A 34 -6.86 4.17 9.74
N ALA A 35 -6.62 4.98 8.72
CA ALA A 35 -7.43 5.01 7.49
C ALA A 35 -7.56 3.62 6.83
N ASN A 36 -6.48 2.85 6.84
CA ASN A 36 -6.44 1.49 6.29
C ASN A 36 -6.80 0.39 7.32
N GLY A 37 -7.50 0.74 8.40
CA GLY A 37 -7.84 -0.23 9.46
C GLY A 37 -6.67 -0.66 10.35
N GLY A 38 -5.49 -0.07 10.18
CA GLY A 38 -4.31 -0.30 11.03
C GLY A 38 -3.37 -1.40 10.56
N ASP A 39 -3.54 -1.88 9.33
CA ASP A 39 -2.58 -2.80 8.72
C ASP A 39 -1.27 -2.07 8.40
N PRO A 40 -0.10 -2.70 8.58
CA PRO A 40 1.15 -2.11 8.13
C PRO A 40 1.22 -2.09 6.60
N VAL A 41 1.78 -1.02 6.05
CA VAL A 41 1.89 -0.76 4.61
C VAL A 41 3.33 -1.05 4.17
N PHE A 42 3.52 -1.95 3.21
CA PHE A 42 4.82 -2.23 2.62
C PHE A 42 4.99 -1.47 1.30
N LEU A 43 6.07 -0.70 1.19
CA LEU A 43 6.45 0.06 -0.01
C LEU A 43 7.56 -0.68 -0.77
N VAL A 44 7.23 -1.26 -1.93
CA VAL A 44 8.14 -2.16 -2.68
C VAL A 44 8.63 -1.46 -3.94
N HIS A 45 9.94 -1.14 -4.00
CA HIS A 45 10.50 -0.41 -5.14
C HIS A 45 10.69 -1.29 -6.38
N GLY A 46 10.95 -0.62 -7.50
CA GLY A 46 11.20 -1.22 -8.80
C GLY A 46 12.65 -1.60 -9.05
N TYR A 47 12.91 -1.96 -10.31
CA TYR A 47 14.24 -2.25 -10.82
C TYR A 47 15.17 -1.03 -10.71
N ASN A 48 16.42 -1.28 -10.29
CA ASN A 48 17.52 -0.30 -10.30
C ASN A 48 18.70 -1.00 -11.00
N ASP A 49 19.21 -0.42 -12.07
CA ASP A 49 20.28 -1.00 -12.89
C ASP A 49 21.62 -1.12 -12.16
N SER A 50 21.83 -0.29 -11.14
CA SER A 50 23.00 -0.31 -10.27
C SER A 50 22.79 -1.21 -9.03
N GLY A 51 21.56 -1.64 -8.75
CA GLY A 51 21.22 -2.48 -7.60
C GLY A 51 21.43 -1.79 -6.25
N ASP A 52 21.22 -0.47 -6.17
CA ASP A 52 21.57 0.37 -5.01
C ASP A 52 20.53 1.45 -4.68
N SER A 53 19.28 1.05 -4.46
CA SER A 53 18.17 1.97 -4.23
C SER A 53 18.23 2.62 -2.83
N ASP A 54 18.07 3.94 -2.77
CA ASP A 54 17.82 4.65 -1.52
C ASP A 54 16.30 4.72 -1.25
N CYS A 55 15.82 3.86 -0.35
CA CYS A 55 14.40 3.76 -0.01
C CYS A 55 13.81 5.06 0.55
N ALA A 56 14.59 5.84 1.31
CA ALA A 56 14.11 7.12 1.85
C ALA A 56 13.88 8.15 0.73
N SER A 57 14.78 8.20 -0.24
CA SER A 57 14.64 9.06 -1.42
C SER A 57 13.50 8.59 -2.35
N LEU A 58 13.35 7.27 -2.52
CA LEU A 58 12.32 6.70 -3.37
C LEU A 58 10.90 6.92 -2.84
N TRP A 59 10.73 6.83 -1.52
CA TRP A 59 9.41 6.76 -0.88
C TRP A 59 9.07 7.94 0.02
N GLY A 60 9.98 8.91 0.22
CA GLY A 60 9.77 10.04 1.11
C GLY A 60 8.44 10.76 0.89
N ASN A 61 8.09 11.07 -0.37
CA ASN A 61 6.81 11.71 -0.70
C ASN A 61 5.60 10.85 -0.34
N ALA A 62 5.66 9.54 -0.57
CA ALA A 62 4.58 8.62 -0.23
C ALA A 62 4.40 8.52 1.29
N ILE A 63 5.50 8.36 2.04
CA ILE A 63 5.51 8.30 3.50
C ILE A 63 4.95 9.61 4.10
N ASP A 64 5.37 10.75 3.56
CA ASP A 64 4.89 12.06 4.00
C ASP A 64 3.41 12.25 3.70
N TYR A 65 2.98 11.91 2.48
CA TYR A 65 1.58 12.03 2.09
C TYR A 65 0.69 11.10 2.91
N PHE A 66 0.99 9.80 2.99
CA PHE A 66 0.22 8.83 3.78
C PHE A 66 0.20 9.20 5.25
N GLY A 67 1.33 9.67 5.79
CA GLY A 67 1.43 10.21 7.14
C GLY A 67 0.51 11.41 7.38
N SER A 68 0.46 12.36 6.43
CA SER A 68 -0.41 13.53 6.52
C SER A 68 -1.91 13.17 6.47
N LYS A 69 -2.23 12.02 5.87
CA LYS A 69 -3.59 11.48 5.76
C LYS A 69 -3.98 10.56 6.93
N GLY A 70 -3.08 10.35 7.90
CA GLY A 70 -3.38 9.67 9.16
C GLY A 70 -2.91 8.22 9.26
N ILE A 71 -2.13 7.71 8.30
CA ILE A 71 -1.39 6.45 8.51
C ILE A 71 -0.19 6.74 9.41
N ASP A 72 0.02 5.93 10.44
CA ASP A 72 1.21 6.07 11.29
C ASP A 72 2.46 5.79 10.45
N LYS A 73 3.39 6.74 10.37
CA LYS A 73 4.63 6.56 9.59
C LYS A 73 5.44 5.37 10.09
N SER A 74 5.32 4.98 11.37
CA SER A 74 5.99 3.80 11.91
C SER A 74 5.37 2.47 11.48
N SER A 75 4.20 2.49 10.84
CA SER A 75 3.59 1.33 10.20
C SER A 75 3.78 1.32 8.68
N ILE A 76 4.64 2.19 8.13
CA ILE A 76 4.96 2.22 6.70
C ILE A 76 6.39 1.72 6.51
N HIS A 77 6.53 0.52 5.95
CA HIS A 77 7.79 -0.19 5.82
C HIS A 77 8.30 -0.13 4.39
N THR A 78 9.47 0.47 4.17
CA THR A 78 10.14 0.43 2.87
C THR A 78 10.93 -0.86 2.72
N VAL A 79 10.77 -1.52 1.57
CA VAL A 79 11.37 -2.82 1.30
C VAL A 79 12.56 -2.66 0.37
N GLY A 80 13.75 -3.00 0.86
CA GLY A 80 14.97 -3.20 0.08
C GLY A 80 15.20 -4.69 -0.18
N TYR A 81 15.71 -5.01 -1.36
CA TYR A 81 16.05 -6.38 -1.73
C TYR A 81 17.37 -6.52 -2.48
N TYR A 82 17.98 -5.43 -2.95
CA TYR A 82 19.34 -5.48 -3.47
C TYR A 82 20.37 -5.29 -2.36
N ALA A 83 21.52 -5.93 -2.52
CA ALA A 83 22.65 -5.79 -1.59
C ALA A 83 23.14 -4.32 -1.44
N GLY A 84 22.95 -3.49 -2.46
CA GLY A 84 23.33 -2.08 -2.44
C GLY A 84 22.22 -1.15 -1.92
N ASP A 85 21.02 -1.66 -1.63
CA ASP A 85 19.93 -0.82 -1.16
C ASP A 85 20.28 -0.19 0.20
N SER A 86 19.76 1.01 0.42
CA SER A 86 20.06 1.80 1.61
C SER A 86 18.81 2.50 2.14
N ASN A 87 18.82 2.80 3.43
CA ASN A 87 17.72 3.48 4.14
C ASN A 87 16.35 2.76 3.99
N CYS A 88 16.37 1.45 3.79
CA CYS A 88 15.16 0.61 3.78
C CYS A 88 14.90 0.08 5.20
N GLU A 89 13.64 0.00 5.60
CA GLU A 89 13.27 -0.53 6.92
C GLU A 89 13.26 -2.05 6.96
N VAL A 90 12.91 -2.67 5.83
CA VAL A 90 12.91 -4.11 5.62
C VAL A 90 14.00 -4.45 4.63
N ASP A 91 14.92 -5.29 5.06
CA ASP A 91 15.99 -5.86 4.24
C ASP A 91 15.67 -7.33 3.96
N LEU A 92 15.49 -7.67 2.68
CA LEU A 92 15.18 -9.02 2.22
C LEU A 92 16.44 -9.85 1.90
N GLY A 93 17.62 -9.24 1.91
CA GLY A 93 18.91 -9.88 1.66
C GLY A 93 19.67 -9.32 0.45
N ASP A 94 20.65 -10.09 -0.02
CA ASP A 94 21.71 -9.61 -0.92
C ASP A 94 21.41 -9.84 -2.42
N ALA A 95 20.20 -9.53 -2.92
CA ALA A 95 19.92 -9.72 -4.34
C ALA A 95 20.73 -8.74 -5.22
N ASP A 96 20.77 -9.02 -6.51
CA ASP A 96 21.29 -8.13 -7.55
C ASP A 96 20.37 -8.13 -8.79
N THR A 97 20.72 -7.40 -9.84
CA THR A 97 19.93 -7.31 -11.07
C THR A 97 19.85 -8.64 -11.85
N ASN A 98 20.71 -9.61 -11.54
CA ASN A 98 20.71 -10.95 -12.12
C ASN A 98 19.97 -11.99 -11.26
N THR A 99 19.53 -11.60 -10.07
CA THR A 99 18.70 -12.45 -9.21
C THR A 99 17.30 -12.51 -9.77
N ARG A 100 16.77 -13.71 -10.00
CA ARG A 100 15.42 -13.87 -10.58
C ARG A 100 14.38 -13.15 -9.74
N ILE A 101 13.42 -12.48 -10.39
CA ILE A 101 12.28 -11.82 -9.71
C ILE A 101 11.53 -12.81 -8.79
N LYS A 102 11.45 -14.10 -9.18
CA LYS A 102 10.86 -15.15 -8.36
C LYS A 102 11.57 -15.31 -7.00
N ASP A 103 12.88 -15.20 -6.96
CA ASP A 103 13.66 -15.43 -5.73
C ASP A 103 13.52 -14.23 -4.78
N VAL A 104 13.55 -13.00 -5.33
CA VAL A 104 13.20 -11.77 -4.59
C VAL A 104 11.78 -11.86 -4.01
N ALA A 105 10.81 -12.30 -4.83
CA ALA A 105 9.43 -12.48 -4.40
C ALA A 105 9.25 -13.55 -3.32
N ALA A 106 10.05 -14.62 -3.35
CA ALA A 106 10.05 -15.64 -2.31
C ALA A 106 10.56 -15.07 -0.97
N ALA A 107 11.64 -14.29 -0.99
CA ALA A 107 12.14 -13.60 0.20
C ALA A 107 11.09 -12.64 0.77
N PHE A 108 10.44 -11.85 -0.09
CA PHE A 108 9.37 -10.95 0.33
C PHE A 108 8.16 -11.70 0.92
N ALA A 109 7.78 -12.83 0.32
CA ALA A 109 6.72 -13.68 0.85
C ALA A 109 7.03 -14.24 2.23
N HIS A 110 8.27 -14.71 2.46
CA HIS A 110 8.71 -15.16 3.78
C HIS A 110 8.68 -14.04 4.81
N GLN A 111 9.09 -12.83 4.44
CA GLN A 111 8.99 -11.66 5.31
C GLN A 111 7.55 -11.45 5.78
N ILE A 112 6.60 -11.26 4.85
CA ILE A 112 5.18 -11.04 5.18
C ILE A 112 4.63 -12.22 6.01
N HIS A 113 4.97 -13.46 5.62
CA HIS A 113 4.49 -14.63 6.33
C HIS A 113 4.94 -14.63 7.79
N ASN A 114 6.24 -14.43 8.02
CA ASN A 114 6.86 -14.58 9.32
C ASN A 114 6.51 -13.42 10.26
N THR A 115 6.40 -12.20 9.76
CA THR A 115 6.12 -11.02 10.60
C THR A 115 4.64 -10.74 10.78
N ASN A 116 3.78 -11.17 9.85
CA ASN A 116 2.37 -10.79 9.84
C ASN A 116 1.44 -12.01 9.75
N THR A 117 1.43 -12.72 8.62
CA THR A 117 0.43 -13.77 8.35
C THR A 117 0.42 -14.87 9.41
N SER A 118 1.59 -15.32 9.87
CA SER A 118 1.71 -16.37 10.90
C SER A 118 1.15 -15.96 12.26
N THR A 119 0.98 -14.65 12.49
CA THR A 119 0.37 -14.08 13.71
C THR A 119 -1.08 -13.63 13.50
N GLY A 120 -1.67 -13.92 12.33
CA GLY A 120 -3.04 -13.53 12.00
C GLY A 120 -3.22 -12.05 11.67
N ARG A 121 -2.14 -11.35 11.29
CA ARG A 121 -2.18 -9.94 10.89
C ARG A 121 -2.11 -9.80 9.38
N SER A 122 -3.00 -8.97 8.83
CA SER A 122 -2.98 -8.54 7.45
C SER A 122 -1.92 -7.45 7.22
N VAL A 123 -1.59 -7.20 5.95
CA VAL A 123 -0.74 -6.10 5.48
C VAL A 123 -1.38 -5.47 4.24
N ASP A 124 -0.98 -4.24 3.95
CA ASP A 124 -1.26 -3.60 2.67
C ASP A 124 0.05 -3.35 1.91
N ILE A 125 -0.01 -3.25 0.59
CA ILE A 125 1.20 -3.13 -0.24
C ILE A 125 1.01 -2.04 -1.29
N VAL A 126 1.96 -1.11 -1.36
CA VAL A 126 2.12 -0.19 -2.49
C VAL A 126 3.42 -0.51 -3.19
N ALA A 127 3.34 -0.84 -4.46
CA ALA A 127 4.49 -1.30 -5.22
C ALA A 127 4.68 -0.44 -6.47
N HIS A 128 5.94 -0.14 -6.81
CA HIS A 128 6.28 0.62 -8.00
C HIS A 128 7.05 -0.24 -9.00
N SER A 129 6.72 -0.12 -10.29
CA SER A 129 7.47 -0.77 -11.38
C SER A 129 7.63 -2.28 -11.15
N MET A 130 8.84 -2.83 -11.24
CA MET A 130 9.13 -4.25 -10.96
C MET A 130 8.60 -4.71 -9.59
N GLY A 131 8.51 -3.83 -8.59
CA GLY A 131 7.99 -4.14 -7.27
C GLY A 131 6.59 -4.73 -7.32
N GLY A 132 5.72 -4.29 -8.23
CA GLY A 132 4.39 -4.88 -8.37
C GLY A 132 4.40 -6.31 -8.92
N LEU A 133 5.40 -6.65 -9.74
CA LEU A 133 5.63 -8.03 -10.18
C LEU A 133 6.17 -8.89 -9.04
N VAL A 134 7.09 -8.35 -8.22
CA VAL A 134 7.57 -9.00 -6.99
C VAL A 134 6.39 -9.32 -6.07
N THR A 135 5.52 -8.34 -5.81
CA THR A 135 4.30 -8.52 -5.01
C THR A 135 3.36 -9.58 -5.60
N ARG A 136 3.03 -9.49 -6.90
CA ARG A 136 2.16 -10.47 -7.57
C ARG A 136 2.71 -11.89 -7.46
N VAL A 137 4.01 -12.07 -7.65
CA VAL A 137 4.66 -13.38 -7.52
C VAL A 137 4.70 -13.85 -6.06
N ALA A 138 4.92 -12.97 -5.08
CA ALA A 138 4.93 -13.31 -3.66
C ALA A 138 3.59 -13.92 -3.22
N LEU A 139 2.48 -13.27 -3.58
CA LEU A 139 1.14 -13.74 -3.23
C LEU A 139 0.77 -15.01 -4.01
N LEU A 140 1.01 -15.03 -5.33
CA LEU A 140 0.70 -16.19 -6.18
C LEU A 140 1.50 -17.43 -5.77
N GLY A 141 2.82 -17.29 -5.60
CA GLY A 141 3.73 -18.38 -5.26
C GLY A 141 3.39 -19.01 -3.92
N SER A 142 3.10 -18.20 -2.91
CA SER A 142 2.73 -18.70 -1.58
C SER A 142 1.36 -19.38 -1.58
N ALA A 143 0.37 -18.79 -2.25
CA ALA A 143 -0.96 -19.38 -2.38
C ALA A 143 -0.96 -20.70 -3.18
N LYS A 144 -0.05 -20.85 -4.15
CA LYS A 144 0.10 -22.08 -4.94
C LYS A 144 1.12 -23.08 -4.38
N GLY A 145 1.79 -22.75 -3.28
CA GLY A 145 2.81 -23.61 -2.68
C GLY A 145 4.00 -23.86 -3.62
N TRP A 146 4.42 -22.85 -4.37
CA TRP A 146 5.60 -22.95 -5.22
C TRP A 146 6.85 -23.20 -4.38
N GLU A 147 7.78 -23.99 -4.91
CA GLU A 147 9.08 -24.20 -4.27
C GLU A 147 9.77 -22.86 -3.99
N GLY A 148 10.26 -22.73 -2.75
CA GLY A 148 10.89 -21.51 -2.22
C GLY A 148 9.95 -20.58 -1.46
N PHE A 149 8.62 -20.71 -1.61
CA PHE A 149 7.64 -19.83 -0.96
C PHE A 149 7.09 -20.46 0.34
N PRO A 150 6.57 -19.65 1.28
CA PRO A 150 5.73 -20.16 2.36
C PRO A 150 4.56 -20.98 1.79
N ALA A 151 4.30 -22.15 2.35
CA ALA A 151 3.18 -23.00 1.95
C ALA A 151 1.86 -22.51 2.59
N ALA A 152 1.57 -21.21 2.47
CA ALA A 152 0.43 -20.55 3.06
C ALA A 152 0.00 -19.35 2.21
N LYS A 153 -1.31 -19.10 2.13
CA LYS A 153 -1.82 -17.85 1.55
C LYS A 153 -1.45 -16.68 2.48
N LEU A 154 -0.80 -15.67 1.93
CA LEU A 154 -0.46 -14.46 2.68
C LEU A 154 -1.73 -13.67 3.02
N GLN A 155 -1.78 -13.11 4.22
CA GLN A 155 -2.83 -12.19 4.64
C GLN A 155 -2.47 -10.79 4.14
N VAL A 156 -3.07 -10.42 3.02
CA VAL A 156 -2.93 -9.11 2.39
C VAL A 156 -4.33 -8.59 2.11
N GLY A 157 -4.60 -7.35 2.53
CA GLY A 157 -5.88 -6.69 2.28
C GLY A 157 -5.85 -6.01 0.92
N ASP A 158 -5.05 -4.96 0.81
CA ASP A 158 -5.03 -4.09 -0.37
C ASP A 158 -3.65 -4.10 -1.05
N VAL A 159 -3.64 -4.16 -2.39
CA VAL A 159 -2.43 -4.04 -3.21
C VAL A 159 -2.63 -2.95 -4.25
N VAL A 160 -1.78 -1.93 -4.20
CA VAL A 160 -1.67 -0.89 -5.21
C VAL A 160 -0.39 -1.06 -5.99
N THR A 161 -0.48 -1.09 -7.32
CA THR A 161 0.69 -1.09 -8.19
C THR A 161 0.75 0.19 -9.02
N LEU A 162 1.89 0.87 -8.99
CA LEU A 162 2.15 2.12 -9.71
C LEU A 162 3.13 1.83 -10.85
N SER A 163 2.70 1.99 -12.09
CA SER A 163 3.54 1.77 -13.29
C SER A 163 4.20 0.40 -13.35
N THR A 164 3.52 -0.63 -12.83
CA THR A 164 4.05 -2.00 -12.89
C THR A 164 3.93 -2.55 -14.31
N PRO A 165 5.00 -3.10 -14.90
CA PRO A 165 4.95 -3.67 -16.25
C PRO A 165 4.24 -5.03 -16.24
N HIS A 166 2.95 -5.09 -15.90
CA HIS A 166 2.16 -6.33 -15.86
C HIS A 166 2.13 -7.04 -17.22
N GLN A 167 2.19 -6.27 -18.31
CA GLN A 167 2.28 -6.78 -19.69
C GLN A 167 3.67 -6.58 -20.32
N GLY A 168 4.63 -6.17 -19.48
CA GLY A 168 6.02 -5.97 -19.83
C GLY A 168 6.41 -4.53 -20.15
N ILE A 169 7.72 -4.35 -20.31
CA ILE A 169 8.38 -3.07 -20.58
C ILE A 169 8.40 -2.72 -22.07
N VAL A 170 8.66 -1.44 -22.38
CA VAL A 170 8.75 -0.92 -23.75
C VAL A 170 10.14 -1.15 -24.36
N ASP A 171 11.20 -0.61 -23.76
CA ASP A 171 12.58 -0.79 -24.25
C ASP A 171 13.20 -2.09 -23.72
N LYS A 172 13.07 -3.13 -24.53
CA LYS A 172 13.53 -4.50 -24.24
C LYS A 172 15.05 -4.61 -24.14
N SER A 173 15.79 -3.68 -24.74
CA SER A 173 17.26 -3.73 -24.85
C SER A 173 17.98 -2.78 -23.90
N LYS A 174 17.22 -2.00 -23.11
CA LYS A 174 17.77 -0.95 -22.25
C LYS A 174 18.83 -1.46 -21.28
N TYR A 175 18.58 -2.60 -20.66
CA TYR A 175 19.48 -3.23 -19.68
C TYR A 175 19.66 -4.72 -19.99
N GLN A 176 20.84 -5.24 -19.68
CA GLN A 176 21.21 -6.65 -19.87
C GLN A 176 21.28 -7.31 -18.50
N SER A 177 20.14 -7.79 -18.00
CA SER A 177 20.05 -8.45 -16.69
C SER A 177 18.86 -9.40 -16.63
N GLU A 178 18.94 -10.45 -15.82
CA GLU A 178 17.88 -11.45 -15.66
C GLU A 178 16.53 -10.81 -15.30
N GLN A 179 16.53 -9.78 -14.45
CA GLN A 179 15.30 -9.10 -14.03
C GLN A 179 14.68 -8.28 -15.15
N TRP A 180 15.49 -7.54 -15.92
CA TRP A 180 15.00 -6.76 -17.05
C TRP A 180 14.44 -7.68 -18.14
N ASP A 181 15.17 -8.76 -18.46
CA ASP A 181 14.75 -9.78 -19.43
C ASP A 181 13.46 -10.49 -18.99
N SER A 182 13.29 -10.71 -17.68
CA SER A 182 12.05 -11.24 -17.12
C SER A 182 10.85 -10.33 -17.36
N MET A 183 11.05 -9.01 -17.48
CA MET A 183 9.96 -8.05 -17.74
C MET A 183 9.72 -7.80 -19.24
N VAL A 184 10.53 -8.37 -20.14
CA VAL A 184 10.33 -8.23 -21.59
C VAL A 184 9.00 -8.90 -22.01
N PRO A 185 8.14 -8.24 -22.81
CA PRO A 185 6.92 -8.86 -23.32
C PRO A 185 7.19 -10.19 -24.04
N GLY A 186 6.53 -11.26 -23.59
CA GLY A 186 6.73 -12.63 -24.09
C GLY A 186 7.82 -13.42 -23.36
N SER A 187 8.45 -12.86 -22.32
CA SER A 187 9.33 -13.63 -21.44
C SER A 187 8.57 -14.78 -20.78
N LYS A 188 9.28 -15.86 -20.43
CA LYS A 188 8.65 -16.98 -19.74
C LYS A 188 8.02 -16.56 -18.40
N PHE A 189 8.65 -15.60 -17.73
CA PHE A 189 8.16 -15.01 -16.50
C PHE A 189 6.78 -14.37 -16.67
N LEU A 190 6.60 -13.48 -17.65
CA LEU A 190 5.31 -12.84 -17.90
C LEU A 190 4.28 -13.80 -18.47
N GLU A 191 4.68 -14.77 -19.30
CA GLU A 191 3.77 -15.82 -19.77
C GLU A 191 3.15 -16.60 -18.60
N VAL A 192 3.95 -16.95 -17.59
CA VAL A 192 3.44 -17.62 -16.38
C VAL A 192 2.45 -16.72 -15.65
N LEU A 193 2.77 -15.45 -15.42
CA LEU A 193 1.87 -14.53 -14.73
C LEU A 193 0.57 -14.28 -15.50
N GLN A 194 0.63 -14.32 -16.83
CA GLN A 194 -0.50 -14.05 -17.72
C GLN A 194 -1.33 -15.29 -18.07
N ALA A 195 -0.91 -16.49 -17.63
CA ALA A 195 -1.69 -17.71 -17.76
C ALA A 195 -3.06 -17.56 -17.06
N PRO A 196 -4.17 -18.05 -17.65
CA PRO A 196 -5.52 -17.88 -17.10
C PRO A 196 -5.63 -18.23 -15.60
N GLU A 197 -5.00 -19.32 -15.18
CA GLU A 197 -4.99 -19.82 -13.81
C GLU A 197 -4.15 -18.99 -12.81
N ASN A 198 -3.42 -17.99 -13.29
CA ASN A 198 -2.55 -17.10 -12.51
C ASN A 198 -2.99 -15.62 -12.56
N ARG A 199 -4.14 -15.32 -13.17
CA ARG A 199 -4.72 -13.97 -13.23
C ARG A 199 -5.31 -13.53 -11.88
N LEU A 200 -5.52 -12.22 -11.72
CA LEU A 200 -5.99 -11.60 -10.46
C LEU A 200 -7.46 -11.90 -10.13
N ASP A 201 -8.25 -12.45 -11.07
CA ASP A 201 -9.62 -12.92 -10.83
C ASP A 201 -9.70 -14.38 -10.34
N GLN A 202 -8.56 -15.05 -10.17
CA GLN A 202 -8.51 -16.44 -9.74
C GLN A 202 -8.52 -16.56 -8.21
N GLY A 203 -8.90 -17.74 -7.70
CA GLY A 203 -9.10 -17.96 -6.26
C GLY A 203 -7.89 -17.69 -5.35
N TRP A 204 -6.67 -17.73 -5.90
CA TRP A 204 -5.46 -17.36 -5.14
C TRP A 204 -5.49 -15.89 -4.70
N ALA A 205 -6.04 -15.00 -5.51
CA ALA A 205 -6.14 -13.56 -5.26
C ALA A 205 -7.43 -13.15 -4.53
N GLN A 206 -8.35 -14.08 -4.26
CA GLN A 206 -9.62 -13.78 -3.60
C GLN A 206 -9.39 -13.13 -2.21
N GLY A 207 -10.08 -12.03 -1.94
CA GLY A 207 -9.94 -11.31 -0.66
C GLY A 207 -8.76 -10.35 -0.61
N VAL A 208 -8.00 -10.22 -1.70
CA VAL A 208 -7.06 -9.11 -1.92
C VAL A 208 -7.71 -8.13 -2.88
N ASP A 209 -7.73 -6.84 -2.54
CA ASP A 209 -8.19 -5.78 -3.43
C ASP A 209 -7.02 -5.26 -4.27
N TRP A 210 -7.08 -5.44 -5.60
CA TRP A 210 -6.03 -5.00 -6.51
C TRP A 210 -6.41 -3.71 -7.22
N SER A 211 -5.62 -2.67 -6.96
CA SER A 211 -5.61 -1.42 -7.71
C SER A 211 -4.37 -1.35 -8.61
N VAL A 212 -4.58 -1.40 -9.92
CA VAL A 212 -3.50 -1.30 -10.92
C VAL A 212 -3.50 0.07 -11.60
N VAL A 213 -2.37 0.77 -11.52
CA VAL A 213 -2.23 2.16 -11.92
C VAL A 213 -1.17 2.29 -13.01
N GLY A 214 -1.51 2.94 -14.12
CA GLY A 214 -0.61 3.22 -15.24
C GLY A 214 -0.77 4.63 -15.80
N SER A 215 0.18 5.04 -16.64
CA SER A 215 0.19 6.35 -17.29
C SER A 215 0.51 6.23 -18.78
N ASP A 216 -0.17 7.01 -19.62
CA ASP A 216 0.12 7.11 -21.04
C ASP A 216 1.45 7.82 -21.34
N GLU A 217 1.99 8.57 -20.37
CA GLU A 217 3.31 9.21 -20.44
C GLU A 217 4.44 8.29 -19.95
N ASP A 218 4.13 7.08 -19.48
CA ASP A 218 5.13 6.13 -19.02
C ASP A 218 5.82 5.43 -20.21
N GLU A 219 7.04 5.88 -20.53
CA GLU A 219 7.85 5.30 -21.59
C GLU A 219 8.56 3.98 -21.20
N THR A 220 8.50 3.56 -19.92
CA THR A 220 9.09 2.29 -19.46
C THR A 220 8.06 1.17 -19.43
N ALA A 221 6.89 1.44 -18.87
CA ALA A 221 5.75 0.55 -18.78
C ALA A 221 4.49 1.35 -19.17
N ASN A 222 4.17 1.34 -20.47
CA ASN A 222 3.07 2.15 -21.00
C ASN A 222 1.75 1.93 -20.24
N GLY A 223 0.82 2.87 -20.36
CA GLY A 223 -0.43 2.86 -19.61
C GLY A 223 -1.23 1.56 -19.72
N ASP A 224 -1.22 0.91 -20.89
CA ASP A 224 -1.86 -0.39 -21.11
C ASP A 224 -1.21 -1.50 -20.25
N SER A 225 0.13 -1.53 -20.21
CA SER A 225 0.90 -2.48 -19.39
C SER A 225 0.72 -2.20 -17.90
N GLY A 226 0.74 -0.92 -17.51
CA GLY A 226 0.53 -0.47 -16.12
C GLY A 226 -0.80 -0.90 -15.52
N ILE A 227 -1.88 -0.87 -16.31
CA ILE A 227 -3.23 -1.27 -15.84
C ILE A 227 -3.59 -2.74 -16.12
N ASP A 228 -2.64 -3.55 -16.59
CA ASP A 228 -2.87 -4.92 -17.09
C ASP A 228 -4.10 -4.99 -18.02
N LYS A 229 -4.07 -4.23 -19.12
CA LYS A 229 -5.21 -4.07 -20.04
C LYS A 229 -5.82 -5.41 -20.48
N ASP A 230 -7.14 -5.44 -20.64
CA ASP A 230 -7.92 -6.64 -20.99
C ASP A 230 -7.85 -7.79 -19.97
N ARG A 231 -7.19 -7.59 -18.81
CA ARG A 231 -7.18 -8.54 -17.68
C ARG A 231 -7.98 -7.99 -16.50
N PRO A 232 -8.64 -8.83 -15.69
CA PRO A 232 -9.37 -8.33 -14.53
C PRO A 232 -8.44 -7.78 -13.44
N ALA A 233 -8.91 -6.73 -12.77
CA ALA A 233 -8.47 -6.22 -11.49
C ALA A 233 -9.68 -5.55 -10.83
N GLN A 234 -9.71 -5.43 -9.51
CA GLN A 234 -10.80 -4.79 -8.77
C GLN A 234 -10.92 -3.32 -9.18
N HIS A 235 -9.79 -2.62 -9.22
CA HIS A 235 -9.70 -1.23 -9.65
C HIS A 235 -8.58 -1.03 -10.66
N LYS A 236 -8.84 -0.13 -11.62
CA LYS A 236 -7.83 0.32 -12.59
C LYS A 236 -7.84 1.83 -12.67
N TYR A 237 -6.66 2.41 -12.81
CA TYR A 237 -6.46 3.84 -12.94
C TYR A 237 -5.43 4.12 -14.03
N ARG A 238 -5.87 4.75 -15.11
CA ARG A 238 -5.02 5.14 -16.24
C ARG A 238 -4.98 6.64 -16.34
N TYR A 239 -3.82 7.21 -16.05
CA TYR A 239 -3.54 8.60 -16.31
C TYR A 239 -3.39 8.80 -17.82
N LEU A 240 -4.19 9.71 -18.36
CA LEU A 240 -4.14 10.11 -19.77
C LEU A 240 -3.13 11.25 -19.90
N SER A 241 -2.38 11.27 -21.00
CA SER A 241 -1.35 12.29 -21.21
C SER A 241 -1.91 13.70 -21.16
N ASP A 242 -1.20 14.60 -20.47
CA ASP A 242 -1.48 16.03 -20.48
C ASP A 242 -0.18 16.87 -20.51
N ASP A 243 -0.32 18.19 -20.62
CA ASP A 243 0.82 19.12 -20.68
C ASP A 243 1.13 19.77 -19.32
N LYS A 244 0.40 19.39 -18.27
CA LYS A 244 0.45 20.02 -16.94
C LYS A 244 1.25 19.21 -15.94
N HIS A 245 1.24 17.89 -16.05
CA HIS A 245 1.86 16.98 -15.11
C HIS A 245 2.90 16.11 -15.82
N ASP A 246 3.99 15.77 -15.12
CA ASP A 246 4.96 14.77 -15.60
C ASP A 246 4.59 13.43 -14.96
N LEU A 247 3.79 12.63 -15.67
CA LEU A 247 3.31 11.32 -15.25
C LEU A 247 4.23 10.20 -15.76
N SER A 248 5.53 10.47 -15.83
CA SER A 248 6.56 9.49 -16.19
C SER A 248 6.64 8.33 -15.19
N HIS A 249 7.29 7.25 -15.62
CA HIS A 249 7.51 6.05 -14.82
C HIS A 249 7.98 6.35 -13.38
N THR A 250 8.87 7.32 -13.21
CA THR A 250 9.43 7.65 -11.89
C THR A 250 8.51 8.50 -11.04
N ASN A 251 7.74 9.40 -11.64
CA ASN A 251 6.91 10.34 -10.89
C ASN A 251 5.59 9.74 -10.41
N MET A 252 5.15 8.63 -11.00
CA MET A 252 3.96 7.90 -10.57
C MET A 252 3.99 7.47 -9.09
N ARG A 253 5.16 7.36 -8.45
CA ARG A 253 5.30 7.09 -7.00
C ARG A 253 5.59 8.34 -6.14
N LYS A 254 5.63 9.53 -6.72
CA LYS A 254 6.10 10.76 -6.06
C LYS A 254 5.03 11.85 -5.99
N LEU A 255 4.10 11.86 -6.95
CA LEU A 255 3.14 12.95 -7.10
C LEU A 255 2.01 12.84 -6.08
N ALA A 256 2.11 13.68 -5.04
CA ALA A 256 1.03 13.97 -4.10
C ALA A 256 0.08 15.03 -4.68
N PRO A 257 -1.13 15.20 -4.13
CA PRO A 257 -2.03 16.30 -4.49
C PRO A 257 -1.32 17.65 -4.43
N GLY A 258 -1.59 18.48 -5.43
CA GLY A 258 -1.06 19.84 -5.56
C GLY A 258 -2.06 20.72 -6.32
N ASP A 259 -1.57 21.77 -6.96
CA ASP A 259 -2.40 22.64 -7.80
C ASP A 259 -2.58 22.01 -9.18
N GLY A 260 -3.64 21.22 -9.35
CA GLY A 260 -3.97 20.67 -10.67
C GLY A 260 -4.83 19.43 -10.60
N ASP A 261 -5.76 19.36 -11.53
CA ASP A 261 -6.62 18.21 -11.72
C ASP A 261 -6.01 17.25 -12.76
N TYR A 262 -6.04 15.94 -12.50
CA TYR A 262 -5.44 14.94 -13.39
C TYR A 262 -6.47 14.39 -14.38
N ASN A 263 -6.06 14.20 -15.64
CA ASN A 263 -6.87 13.46 -16.61
C ASN A 263 -6.79 11.96 -16.29
N LEU A 264 -7.86 11.40 -15.76
CA LEU A 264 -7.89 10.05 -15.24
C LEU A 264 -9.03 9.26 -15.87
N ARG A 265 -8.67 8.12 -16.47
CA ARG A 265 -9.62 7.06 -16.79
C ARG A 265 -9.57 6.00 -15.69
N TYR A 266 -10.70 5.67 -15.08
CA TYR A 266 -10.77 4.67 -14.03
C TYR A 266 -11.84 3.61 -14.29
N TRP A 267 -11.67 2.44 -13.67
CA TRP A 267 -12.60 1.31 -13.75
C TRP A 267 -12.76 0.69 -12.37
N ASN A 268 -14.01 0.41 -12.00
CA ASN A 268 -14.34 -0.45 -10.88
C ASN A 268 -14.96 -1.75 -11.41
N ALA A 269 -14.48 -2.90 -10.95
CA ALA A 269 -14.98 -4.20 -11.40
C ALA A 269 -16.49 -4.38 -11.19
N SER A 270 -17.04 -3.74 -10.15
CA SER A 270 -18.48 -3.71 -9.85
C SER A 270 -19.32 -2.98 -10.91
N GLU A 271 -18.74 -2.01 -11.62
CA GLU A 271 -19.43 -1.16 -12.60
C GLU A 271 -19.28 -1.67 -14.04
N GLY A 272 -18.19 -2.40 -14.31
CA GLY A 272 -17.94 -3.06 -15.59
C GLY A 272 -17.68 -2.13 -16.78
N LYS A 273 -17.47 -0.83 -16.57
CA LYS A 273 -17.19 0.17 -17.62
C LYS A 273 -16.16 1.22 -17.18
N PRO A 274 -15.38 1.79 -18.11
CA PRO A 274 -14.51 2.94 -17.81
C PRO A 274 -15.30 4.22 -17.54
N HIS A 275 -14.68 5.09 -16.76
CA HIS A 275 -15.09 6.46 -16.50
C HIS A 275 -13.92 7.40 -16.74
N ASP A 276 -14.16 8.51 -17.44
CA ASP A 276 -13.15 9.55 -17.67
C ASP A 276 -13.49 10.77 -16.82
N THR A 277 -12.48 11.35 -16.18
CA THR A 277 -12.59 12.61 -15.44
C THR A 277 -11.38 13.49 -15.73
N THR A 278 -11.62 14.80 -15.78
CA THR A 278 -10.55 15.81 -15.78
C THR A 278 -10.30 16.36 -14.38
N ASN A 279 -10.98 15.83 -13.36
CA ASN A 279 -10.86 16.12 -11.93
C ASN A 279 -10.36 14.88 -11.18
N GLY A 280 -9.35 14.21 -11.73
CA GLY A 280 -8.78 12.99 -11.19
C GLY A 280 -7.79 13.26 -10.06
N TRP A 281 -7.61 12.25 -9.20
CA TRP A 281 -6.66 12.28 -8.10
C TRP A 281 -5.21 12.23 -8.59
N ALA A 282 -4.29 12.80 -7.79
CA ALA A 282 -2.87 12.58 -7.99
C ALA A 282 -2.48 11.10 -7.76
N PRO A 283 -1.38 10.60 -8.36
CA PRO A 283 -0.97 9.20 -8.20
C PRO A 283 -0.86 8.70 -6.74
N LEU A 284 -0.29 9.49 -5.83
CA LEU A 284 -0.22 9.10 -4.41
C LEU A 284 -1.58 9.19 -3.71
N GLU A 285 -2.48 10.05 -4.16
CA GLU A 285 -3.86 10.08 -3.64
C GLU A 285 -4.66 8.87 -4.11
N THR A 286 -4.52 8.47 -5.37
CA THR A 286 -5.06 7.20 -5.87
C THR A 286 -4.53 6.02 -5.06
N ALA A 287 -3.23 5.97 -4.79
CA ALA A 287 -2.65 4.91 -3.98
C ALA A 287 -3.18 4.91 -2.55
N PHE A 288 -3.26 6.08 -1.90
CA PHE A 288 -3.82 6.19 -0.55
C PHE A 288 -5.29 5.77 -0.50
N ASN A 289 -6.13 6.27 -1.41
CA ASN A 289 -7.56 5.98 -1.41
C ASN A 289 -7.83 4.50 -1.70
N ALA A 290 -6.96 3.82 -2.44
CA ALA A 290 -7.03 2.38 -2.64
C ALA A 290 -6.65 1.56 -1.39
N LEU A 291 -5.96 2.16 -0.41
CA LEU A 291 -5.71 1.56 0.91
C LEU A 291 -6.77 1.97 1.96
N ASP A 292 -7.41 3.12 1.76
CA ASP A 292 -8.31 3.71 2.75
C ASP A 292 -9.65 2.96 2.80
N ARG A 293 -9.91 2.31 3.94
CA ARG A 293 -11.14 1.56 4.20
C ARG A 293 -12.25 2.44 4.79
N GLY A 294 -11.96 3.73 5.03
CA GLY A 294 -12.85 4.74 5.60
C GLY A 294 -13.56 5.64 4.58
N GLY A 295 -13.24 5.55 3.29
CA GLY A 295 -13.85 6.36 2.23
C GLY A 295 -14.82 5.56 1.36
N ASN A 296 -16.12 5.83 1.46
CA ASN A 296 -17.05 5.43 0.40
C ASN A 296 -16.60 6.07 -0.92
N ALA A 297 -16.32 5.24 -1.92
CA ALA A 297 -16.37 5.67 -3.32
C ALA A 297 -17.80 6.12 -3.70
#